data_AF-A0A3D4MHH2-F1
#
_entry.id   AF-A0A3D4MHH2-F1
#
_cell.length_a   1.000
_cell.length_b   1.000
_cell.length_c   1.000
_cell.angle_alpha   90.00
_cell.angle_beta   90.00
_cell.angle_gamma   90.00
#
_symmetry.space_group_name_H-M   'P 1'
#
loop_
_entity.id
_entity.type
_entity.pdbx_description
1 polymer ?
#
loop_
_entity_poly.entity_id
_entity_poly.type
_entity_poly.pdbx_seq_one_letter_code
_entity_poly.pdbx_strand_id
1 'polypeptide(L)'
;MSRLGIIAGSGGLPRRLIEACRRDGRDFFVLGFRGQTEDGLMSGVPHGWTKLGATNAAIEILKQNNVDTLVMAGGVRRPPPRALRGRKRAVGGERGDVG
;
A
#
# COMPACT_ATOMS: atom_id res chain seq x y z
N MET A 1 14.54 0.20 -14.70
CA MET A 1 13.52 1.23 -14.43
C MET A 1 13.09 1.10 -12.98
N SER A 2 12.90 2.22 -12.28
CA SER A 2 12.54 2.23 -10.86
C SER A 2 11.03 2.18 -10.67
N ARG A 3 10.52 1.18 -9.92
CA ARG A 3 9.08 1.01 -9.68
C ARG A 3 8.64 1.84 -8.49
N LEU A 4 7.68 2.74 -8.71
CA LEU A 4 7.13 3.61 -7.66
C LEU A 4 6.17 2.85 -6.74
N GLY A 5 6.41 2.87 -5.44
CA GLY A 5 5.46 2.45 -4.43
C GLY A 5 4.66 3.63 -3.89
N ILE A 6 3.34 3.53 -3.97
CA ILE A 6 2.40 4.51 -3.41
C ILE A 6 1.85 3.96 -2.11
N ILE A 7 2.26 4.50 -0.97
CA ILE A 7 1.65 4.22 0.33
C ILE A 7 0.38 5.07 0.42
N ALA A 8 -0.78 4.43 0.20
CA ALA A 8 -2.06 5.11 0.03
C ALA A 8 -2.83 5.23 1.34
N GLY A 9 -3.09 6.47 1.77
CA GLY A 9 -4.08 6.83 2.78
C GLY A 9 -5.44 7.19 2.16
N SER A 10 -6.24 7.98 2.87
CA SER A 10 -7.55 8.46 2.44
C SER A 10 -7.49 9.71 1.55
N GLY A 11 -8.61 10.03 0.90
CA GLY A 11 -8.77 11.24 0.09
C GLY A 11 -8.35 11.06 -1.38
N GLY A 12 -8.37 12.15 -2.14
CA GLY A 12 -8.22 12.09 -3.61
C GLY A 12 -6.79 12.02 -4.14
N LEU A 13 -5.77 12.25 -3.30
CA LEU A 13 -4.38 12.33 -3.76
C LEU A 13 -3.83 10.99 -4.32
N PRO A 14 -4.04 9.83 -3.66
CA PRO A 14 -3.61 8.54 -4.22
C PRO A 14 -4.16 8.27 -5.63
N ARG A 15 -5.45 8.58 -5.86
CA ARG A 15 -6.10 8.38 -7.16
C ARG A 15 -5.43 9.20 -8.25
N ARG A 16 -5.19 10.49 -7.99
CA ARG A 16 -4.50 11.41 -8.93
C ARG A 16 -3.09 10.91 -9.27
N LEU A 17 -2.40 10.33 -8.30
CA LEU A 17 -1.05 9.81 -8.52
C LEU A 17 -1.06 8.53 -9.36
N ILE A 18 -2.03 7.63 -9.14
CA ILE A 18 -2.25 6.43 -9.96
C ILE A 18 -2.55 6.83 -11.41
N GLU A 19 -3.44 7.80 -11.61
CA GLU A 19 -3.80 8.32 -12.94
C GLU A 19 -2.59 8.93 -13.64
N ALA A 20 -1.77 9.71 -12.94
CA ALA A 20 -0.53 10.26 -13.48
C ALA A 20 0.45 9.15 -13.90
N CYS A 21 0.66 8.13 -13.06
CA CYS A 21 1.54 7.01 -13.40
C CYS A 21 1.05 6.25 -14.64
N ARG A 22 -0.26 5.99 -14.74
CA ARG A 22 -0.86 5.35 -15.92
C ARG A 22 -0.68 6.18 -17.18
N ARG A 23 -0.93 7.48 -17.11
CA ARG A 23 -0.75 8.40 -18.25
C ARG A 23 0.71 8.44 -18.71
N ASP A 24 1.65 8.45 -17.77
CA ASP A 24 3.08 8.60 -18.05
C ASP A 24 3.76 7.25 -18.35
N GLY A 25 3.01 6.14 -18.37
CA GLY A 25 3.55 4.78 -18.57
C GLY A 25 4.54 4.35 -17.49
N ARG A 26 4.47 4.96 -16.30
CA ARG A 26 5.38 4.69 -15.19
C ARG A 26 4.89 3.48 -14.41
N ASP A 27 5.75 2.48 -14.22
CA ASP A 27 5.45 1.33 -13.36
C ASP A 27 5.26 1.75 -11.90
N PHE A 28 4.17 1.26 -11.30
CA PHE A 28 3.82 1.57 -9.92
C PHE A 28 3.15 0.38 -9.20
N PHE A 29 3.19 0.41 -7.87
CA PHE A 29 2.51 -0.53 -6.98
C PHE A 29 1.90 0.25 -5.82
N VAL A 30 0.68 -0.08 -5.41
CA VAL A 30 -0.02 0.61 -4.33
C VAL A 30 -0.06 -0.25 -3.08
N LEU A 31 0.37 0.29 -1.94
CA LEU A 31 0.20 -0.34 -0.64
C LEU A 31 -0.90 0.40 0.13
N GLY A 32 -2.03 -0.27 0.33
CA GLY A 32 -3.15 0.22 1.12
C GLY A 32 -3.14 -0.28 2.56
N PHE A 33 -3.73 0.51 3.46
CA PHE A 33 -3.98 0.13 4.85
C PHE A 33 -5.46 -0.14 5.08
N ARG A 34 -5.80 -1.34 5.57
CA ARG A 34 -7.17 -1.70 5.93
C ARG A 34 -7.76 -0.70 6.93
N GLY A 35 -8.95 -0.18 6.62
CA GLY A 35 -9.64 0.82 7.44
C GLY A 35 -9.11 2.26 7.31
N GLN A 36 -8.20 2.52 6.37
CA GLN A 36 -7.69 3.87 6.05
C GLN A 36 -7.83 4.18 4.56
N THR A 37 -7.49 3.20 3.72
CA THR A 37 -7.58 3.32 2.26
C THR A 37 -8.96 2.87 1.79
N GLU A 38 -9.52 3.59 0.82
CA GLU A 38 -10.80 3.24 0.19
C GLU A 38 -10.64 2.02 -0.72
N ASP A 39 -11.48 1.00 -0.57
CA ASP A 39 -11.40 -0.25 -1.37
C ASP A 39 -11.52 0.02 -2.87
N GLY A 40 -12.37 0.98 -3.26
CA GLY A 40 -12.56 1.38 -4.65
C GLY A 40 -11.31 2.01 -5.30
N LEU A 41 -10.30 2.41 -4.53
CA LEU A 41 -9.01 2.86 -5.06
C LEU A 41 -8.18 1.69 -5.63
N MET A 42 -8.34 0.49 -5.08
CA MET A 42 -7.51 -0.66 -5.40
C MET A 42 -8.03 -1.47 -6.60
N SER A 43 -9.28 -1.27 -7.01
CA SER A 43 -9.89 -2.00 -8.13
C SER A 43 -9.11 -1.76 -9.44
N GLY A 44 -8.63 -2.86 -10.05
CA GLY A 44 -7.86 -2.80 -11.30
C GLY A 44 -6.48 -2.14 -11.18
N VAL A 45 -5.92 -2.07 -9.98
CA VAL A 45 -4.61 -1.47 -9.70
C VAL A 45 -3.65 -2.53 -9.15
N PRO A 46 -2.37 -2.59 -9.56
CA PRO A 46 -1.39 -3.46 -8.89
C PRO A 46 -1.20 -3.01 -7.44
N HIS A 47 -1.64 -3.83 -6.49
CA HIS A 47 -1.68 -3.42 -5.09
C HIS A 47 -1.47 -4.54 -4.09
N GLY A 48 -1.24 -4.15 -2.84
CA GLY A 48 -1.22 -5.02 -1.68
C GLY A 48 -1.87 -4.35 -0.49
N TRP A 49 -2.34 -5.18 0.45
CA TRP A 49 -2.99 -4.72 1.67
C TRP A 49 -2.17 -5.05 2.89
N THR A 50 -2.08 -4.10 3.81
CA THR A 50 -1.59 -4.36 5.17
C THR A 50 -2.44 -3.58 6.19
N LYS A 51 -2.07 -3.65 7.46
CA LYS A 51 -2.66 -2.84 8.52
C LYS A 51 -1.64 -1.84 9.03
N LEU A 52 -2.13 -0.70 9.51
CA LEU A 52 -1.28 0.30 10.13
C LEU A 52 -0.58 -0.31 11.37
N GLY A 53 0.74 -0.10 11.50
CA GLY A 53 1.58 -0.70 12.55
C GLY A 53 2.18 -2.07 12.19
N ALA A 54 1.87 -2.65 11.04
CA ALA A 54 2.51 -3.88 10.52
C ALA A 54 3.68 -3.55 9.57
N THR A 55 4.68 -2.81 10.06
CA THR A 55 5.78 -2.27 9.24
C THR A 55 6.56 -3.36 8.50
N ASN A 56 6.89 -4.49 9.13
CA ASN A 56 7.64 -5.57 8.46
C ASN A 56 6.86 -6.14 7.27
N ALA A 57 5.56 -6.43 7.46
CA ALA A 57 4.71 -6.92 6.37
C ALA A 57 4.60 -5.90 5.22
N ALA A 58 4.48 -4.61 5.54
CA ALA A 58 4.49 -3.55 4.54
C ALA A 58 5.79 -3.56 3.71
N ILE A 59 6.94 -3.65 4.38
CA ILE A 59 8.26 -3.70 3.73
C ILE A 59 8.40 -4.97 2.89
N GLU A 60 7.97 -6.13 3.39
CA GLU A 60 8.02 -7.41 2.65
C GLU A 60 7.19 -7.35 1.37
N ILE A 61 5.96 -6.86 1.44
CA ILE A 61 5.09 -6.68 0.26
C ILE A 61 5.78 -5.78 -0.76
N LEU A 62 6.33 -4.63 -0.34
CA LEU A 62 6.99 -3.69 -1.24
C LEU A 62 8.23 -4.30 -1.90
N LYS A 63 9.05 -5.03 -1.14
CA LYS A 63 10.24 -5.75 -1.66
C LYS A 63 9.87 -6.85 -2.64
N GLN A 64 8.87 -7.67 -2.32
CA GLN A 64 8.38 -8.74 -3.20
C GLN A 64 7.85 -8.20 -4.54
N ASN A 65 7.39 -6.95 -4.56
CA ASN A 65 6.91 -6.26 -5.75
C ASN A 65 7.97 -5.37 -6.41
N ASN A 66 9.25 -5.52 -6.06
CA ASN A 66 10.38 -4.78 -6.64
C ASN A 66 10.22 -3.25 -6.58
N VAL A 67 9.60 -2.74 -5.52
CA VAL A 67 9.50 -1.29 -5.28
C VAL A 67 10.83 -0.77 -4.75
N ASP A 68 11.33 0.31 -5.35
CA ASP A 68 12.61 0.95 -4.98
C ASP A 68 12.48 2.44 -4.63
N THR A 69 11.40 3.10 -5.07
CA THR A 69 11.08 4.48 -4.71
C THR A 69 9.72 4.54 -4.04
N LEU A 70 9.58 5.32 -2.97
CA LEU A 70 8.33 5.43 -2.22
C LEU A 70 7.78 6.85 -2.17
N VAL A 71 6.46 6.95 -2.17
CA VAL A 71 5.71 8.18 -1.89
C VAL A 71 4.53 7.86 -0.98
N MET A 72 4.26 8.75 -0.03
CA MET A 72 3.09 8.68 0.84
C MET A 72 2.03 9.65 0.32
N ALA A 73 0.83 9.15 0.05
CA ALA A 73 -0.24 9.94 -0.54
C ALA A 73 -1.52 9.79 0.27
N GLY A 74 -2.14 10.90 0.64
CA GLY A 74 -3.42 10.90 1.36
C GLY A 74 -3.29 10.91 2.88
N GLY A 75 -4.44 11.04 3.55
CA GLY A 75 -4.52 11.14 5.00
C GLY A 75 -4.41 9.78 5.69
N VAL A 76 -3.83 9.74 6.88
CA VAL A 76 -3.89 8.58 7.77
C VAL A 76 -4.46 9.02 9.10
N ARG A 77 -5.59 8.44 9.50
CA ARG A 77 -6.15 8.72 10.83
C ARG A 77 -5.29 8.02 11.87
N ARG A 78 -4.70 8.81 12.78
CA ARG A 78 -3.90 8.28 13.90
C ARG A 78 -4.75 7.32 14.73
N PRO A 79 -4.43 6.01 14.76
CA PRO A 79 -5.16 5.06 15.58
C PRO A 79 -4.70 5.20 17.04
N PRO A 80 -5.47 4.67 18.00
CA PRO A 80 -5.03 4.63 19.39
C PRO A 80 -3.72 3.84 19.51
N PRO A 81 -2.81 4.16 20.46
CA PRO A 81 -1.49 3.53 20.56
C PRO A 81 -1.51 2.00 20.55
N ARG A 82 -2.52 1.39 21.19
CA ARG A 82 -2.71 -0.07 21.24
C ARG A 82 -2.89 -0.73 19.87
N ALA A 83 -3.45 -0.01 18.89
CA ALA A 83 -3.71 -0.52 17.54
C ALA A 83 -2.47 -0.47 16.63
N LEU A 84 -1.42 0.28 17.01
CA LEU A 84 -0.13 0.32 16.33
C LEU A 84 0.79 -0.85 16.71
N ARG A 85 0.41 -1.65 17.71
CA ARG A 85 1.22 -2.78 18.17
C ARG A 85 1.20 -3.89 17.13
N GLY A 86 2.23 -3.91 16.29
CA GLY A 86 2.55 -5.07 15.46
C GLY A 86 2.76 -6.30 16.36
N ARG A 87 1.95 -7.35 16.15
CA ARG A 87 2.27 -8.66 16.73
C ARG A 87 3.35 -9.28 15.84
N LYS A 88 4.49 -9.67 16.41
CA LYS A 88 5.43 -10.54 15.71
C LYS A 88 4.72 -11.87 15.47
N ARG A 89 4.39 -12.18 14.22
CA ARG A 89 4.02 -13.53 13.78
C ARG A 89 5.10 -13.98 12.80
N ALA A 90 5.55 -15.23 12.92
CA ALA A 90 6.41 -15.85 11.92
C ALA A 90 5.72 -15.78 10.56
N VAL A 91 6.49 -15.47 9.52
CA VAL A 91 6.02 -15.36 8.14
C VAL A 91 5.48 -16.72 7.69
N GLY A 92 4.15 -16.83 7.65
CA GLY A 92 3.42 -17.82 6.88
C GLY A 92 2.69 -17.06 5.78
N GLY A 93 3.13 -17.23 4.53
CA GLY A 93 2.55 -16.54 3.38
C GLY A 93 1.11 -16.99 3.16
N GLU A 94 0.17 -16.07 3.33
CA GLU A 94 -1.18 -16.22 2.77
C GLU A 94 -1.14 -15.72 1.33
N ARG A 95 -1.45 -16.64 0.42
CA ARG A 95 -1.48 -16.45 -1.03
C ARG A 95 -2.48 -15.34 -1.36
N GLY A 96 -2.05 -14.43 -2.24
CA GLY A 96 -2.91 -13.39 -2.80
C GLY A 96 -4.12 -14.00 -3.46
N ASP A 97 -5.29 -13.51 -3.08
CA ASP A 97 -6.51 -13.69 -3.82
C ASP A 97 -6.44 -12.74 -5.03
N VAL A 98 -6.10 -13.33 -6.18
CA VAL A 98 -6.15 -12.68 -7.49
C VAL A 98 -7.54 -12.92 -8.05
N GLY A 99 -8.44 -11.98 -7.77
CA GLY A 99 -9.76 -11.85 -8.40
C GLY A 99 -9.86 -10.54 -9.15
#